data_AF-A0A151SGF3-F1
#
_entry.id   AF-A0A151SGF3-F1
#
_cell.length_a   1.000
_cell.length_b   1.000
_cell.length_c   1.000
_cell.angle_alpha   90.00
_cell.angle_beta   90.00
_cell.angle_gamma   90.00
#
_symmetry.space_group_name_H-M   'P 1'
#
loop_
_entity.id
_entity.type
_entity.pdbx_description
1 polymer ?
#
loop_
_entity_poly.entity_id
_entity_poly.type
_entity_poly.pdbx_seq_one_letter_code
_entity_poly.pdbx_strand_id
1 'polypeptide(L)'
;MIRAFAQSRRFSNAIALVFNGIAEPDLVLWNSLISGYGGCKCMASAYRVFLSILNPDLVTWSALIAGYSQSGEYGNLLHFFRKLNMEGKKPDSVLIASVLASIAQTVNVGLGCEVHGYALRHGLELDVRVSSALIDMYLKCGFLHLGICVFRIMPERNVVSYNSVILGFGLHGCASEAFRMFDKMLKQGLVPDEATFSSLLCACCHAGLVEGGREIFQRMKDEFNIRARPEHYVYMVKLLGSVGLLEEAYNLIQSLPEPVDKAILGALLSCCNSCGNSELAETVAQKLSESNPADNVMLSNIYAGDGRWDDVKKLRDKMTGGLRKMPGLSWIQGSY
;
A
#
# COMPACT_ATOMS: atom_id res chain seq x y z
N MET A 1 12.99 4.78 25.07
CA MET A 1 14.13 5.73 24.92
C MET A 1 14.50 5.96 23.44
N ILE A 2 14.89 4.94 22.66
CA ILE A 2 15.28 5.07 21.23
C ILE A 2 14.17 5.67 20.34
N ARG A 3 12.91 5.18 20.45
CA ARG A 3 11.76 5.77 19.74
C ARG A 3 11.49 7.24 20.10
N ALA A 4 11.73 7.63 21.36
CA ALA A 4 11.56 9.02 21.82
C ALA A 4 12.67 9.95 21.31
N PHE A 5 13.89 9.45 21.13
CA PHE A 5 14.97 10.17 20.45
C PHE A 5 14.74 10.31 18.95
N ALA A 6 14.19 9.28 18.31
CA ALA A 6 13.84 9.31 16.89
C ALA A 6 12.68 10.30 16.59
N GLN A 7 11.71 10.43 17.51
CA GLN A 7 10.61 11.40 17.41
C GLN A 7 11.05 12.86 17.66
N SER A 8 12.09 13.10 18.47
CA SER A 8 12.49 14.45 18.92
C SER A 8 13.49 15.18 18.00
N ARG A 9 13.82 14.62 16.84
CA ARG A 9 14.77 15.16 15.86
C ARG A 9 16.17 15.57 16.38
N ARG A 10 16.57 15.10 17.56
CA ARG A 10 17.89 15.36 18.16
C ARG A 10 18.86 14.22 17.80
N PHE A 11 19.32 14.24 16.55
CA PHE A 11 19.84 13.08 15.82
C PHE A 11 21.35 12.80 15.95
N SER A 12 22.20 13.81 16.15
CA SER A 12 23.65 13.63 16.34
C SER A 12 24.00 13.07 17.72
N ASN A 13 23.12 13.30 18.70
CA ASN A 13 23.36 12.97 20.10
C ASN A 13 23.00 11.52 20.45
N ALA A 14 22.15 10.82 19.68
CA ALA A 14 21.71 9.47 20.04
C ALA A 14 22.82 8.41 19.86
N ILE A 15 23.59 8.46 18.76
CA ILE A 15 24.76 7.59 18.55
C ILE A 15 25.81 7.92 19.61
N ALA A 16 26.13 9.20 19.82
CA ALA A 16 27.08 9.61 20.84
C ALA A 16 26.65 9.22 22.27
N LEU A 17 25.38 9.41 22.67
CA LEU A 17 24.89 9.05 24.02
C LEU A 17 24.74 7.55 24.22
N VAL A 18 24.32 6.79 23.21
CA VAL A 18 24.17 5.33 23.33
C VAL A 18 25.55 4.66 23.38
N PHE A 19 26.54 5.15 22.63
CA PHE A 19 27.86 4.53 22.56
C PHE A 19 28.92 5.15 23.49
N ASN A 20 28.73 6.35 24.06
CA ASN A 20 29.66 6.92 25.05
C ASN A 20 29.73 6.12 26.38
N GLY A 21 28.84 5.15 26.59
CA GLY A 21 28.83 4.29 27.78
C GLY A 21 28.90 2.78 27.49
N ILE A 22 29.02 2.37 26.22
CA ILE A 22 29.02 0.96 25.81
C ILE A 22 30.32 0.65 25.08
N ALA A 23 31.18 -0.16 25.70
CA ALA A 23 32.49 -0.51 25.14
C ALA A 23 32.39 -1.37 23.87
N GLU A 24 31.40 -2.27 23.79
CA GLU A 24 31.13 -3.11 22.62
C GLU A 24 29.62 -3.32 22.44
N PRO A 25 28.97 -2.58 21.54
CA PRO A 25 27.55 -2.78 21.27
C PRO A 25 27.29 -4.07 20.49
N ASP A 26 26.36 -4.88 20.99
CA ASP A 26 25.95 -6.13 20.36
C ASP A 26 25.10 -5.91 19.10
N LEU A 27 24.99 -6.95 18.28
CA LEU A 27 24.26 -6.89 17.01
C LEU A 27 22.75 -6.65 17.22
N VAL A 28 22.21 -7.02 18.38
CA VAL A 28 20.80 -6.82 18.74
C VAL A 28 20.50 -5.33 18.92
N LEU A 29 21.38 -4.59 19.59
CA LEU A 29 21.27 -3.14 19.74
C LEU A 29 21.35 -2.44 18.38
N TRP A 30 22.28 -2.85 17.53
CA TRP A 30 22.42 -2.33 16.17
C TRP A 30 21.15 -2.55 15.33
N ASN A 31 20.61 -3.77 15.34
CA ASN A 31 19.38 -4.12 14.62
C ASN A 31 18.18 -3.29 15.14
N SER A 32 18.09 -3.11 16.46
CA SER A 32 17.04 -2.31 17.09
C SER A 32 17.12 -0.83 16.69
N LEU A 33 18.33 -0.28 16.57
CA LEU A 33 18.54 1.09 16.10
C LEU A 33 18.15 1.25 14.62
N ILE A 34 18.57 0.32 13.75
CA ILE A 34 18.21 0.35 12.32
C ILE A 34 16.69 0.28 12.16
N SER A 35 16.01 -0.68 12.83
CA SER A 35 14.55 -0.78 12.80
C SER A 35 13.87 0.45 13.38
N GLY A 36 14.42 1.03 14.46
CA GLY A 36 13.92 2.25 15.06
C GLY A 36 13.98 3.45 14.11
N TYR A 37 15.12 3.68 13.46
CA TYR A 37 15.29 4.74 12.46
C TYR A 37 14.44 4.49 11.21
N GLY A 38 14.36 3.24 10.74
CA GLY A 38 13.53 2.84 9.61
C GLY A 38 12.04 3.11 9.86
N GLY A 39 11.53 2.75 11.05
CA GLY A 39 10.14 3.04 11.44
C GLY A 39 9.83 4.55 11.54
N CYS A 40 10.84 5.39 11.71
CA CYS A 40 10.71 6.85 11.67
C CYS A 40 10.99 7.45 10.28
N LYS A 41 11.10 6.63 9.23
CA LYS A 41 11.41 7.03 7.85
C LYS A 41 12.70 7.85 7.74
N CYS A 42 13.67 7.60 8.62
CA CYS A 42 14.95 8.30 8.67
C CYS A 42 16.07 7.42 8.11
N MET A 43 15.99 7.10 6.82
CA MET A 43 16.88 6.11 6.21
C MET A 43 18.35 6.54 6.15
N ALA A 44 18.63 7.85 6.09
CA ALA A 44 20.00 8.34 6.19
C ALA A 44 20.68 7.94 7.51
N SER A 45 19.94 7.98 8.63
CA SER A 45 20.46 7.58 9.94
C SER A 45 20.54 6.06 10.07
N ALA A 46 19.51 5.34 9.61
CA ALA A 46 19.52 3.87 9.58
C ALA A 46 20.73 3.34 8.80
N TYR A 47 21.04 3.94 7.65
CA TYR A 47 22.19 3.57 6.84
C TYR A 47 23.54 3.90 7.50
N ARG A 48 23.66 5.05 8.19
CA ARG A 48 24.88 5.37 8.96
C ARG A 48 25.16 4.34 10.05
N VAL A 49 24.11 3.91 10.76
CA VAL A 49 24.18 2.86 11.77
C VAL A 49 24.61 1.53 11.13
N PHE A 50 24.02 1.18 9.98
CA PHE A 50 24.40 -0.01 9.22
C PHE A 50 25.89 -0.03 8.82
N LEU A 51 26.42 1.11 8.36
CA LEU A 51 27.84 1.24 7.98
C LEU A 51 28.81 1.07 9.16
N SER A 52 28.34 1.21 10.40
CA SER A 52 29.17 1.00 11.60
C SER A 52 29.31 -0.48 11.99
N ILE A 53 28.58 -1.38 11.33
CA ILE A 53 28.58 -2.81 11.63
C ILE A 53 29.61 -3.52 10.75
N LEU A 54 30.61 -4.14 11.36
CA LEU A 54 31.69 -4.83 10.64
C LEU A 54 31.22 -6.07 9.87
N ASN A 55 30.24 -6.81 10.41
CA ASN A 55 29.71 -8.04 9.84
C ASN A 55 28.18 -8.13 10.00
N PRO A 56 27.40 -7.45 9.13
CA PRO A 56 25.94 -7.47 9.21
C PRO A 56 25.38 -8.87 8.92
N ASP A 57 24.48 -9.35 9.78
CA ASP A 57 23.76 -10.61 9.60
C ASP A 57 22.47 -10.43 8.80
N LEU A 58 21.78 -11.53 8.49
CA LEU A 58 20.52 -11.47 7.74
C LEU A 58 19.48 -10.57 8.42
N VAL A 59 19.45 -10.51 9.76
CA VAL A 59 18.52 -9.67 10.51
C VAL A 59 18.85 -8.19 10.30
N THR A 60 20.13 -7.82 10.36
CA THR A 60 20.61 -6.46 10.08
C THR A 60 20.21 -6.00 8.68
N TRP A 61 20.45 -6.85 7.66
CA TRP A 61 20.08 -6.55 6.28
C TRP A 61 18.56 -6.45 6.11
N SER A 62 17.81 -7.38 6.72
CA SER A 62 16.34 -7.38 6.66
C SER A 62 15.76 -6.13 7.29
N ALA A 63 16.32 -5.67 8.42
CA ALA A 63 15.91 -4.43 9.08
C ALA A 63 16.14 -3.20 8.18
N LEU A 64 17.29 -3.13 7.50
CA LEU A 64 17.60 -2.04 6.57
C LEU A 64 16.65 -2.04 5.37
N ILE A 65 16.43 -3.20 4.76
CA ILE A 65 15.53 -3.38 3.60
C ILE A 65 14.08 -3.04 3.97
N ALA A 66 13.61 -3.51 5.14
CA ALA A 66 12.28 -3.16 5.65
C ALA A 66 12.12 -1.65 5.89
N GLY A 67 13.17 -0.97 6.37
CA GLY A 67 13.18 0.48 6.51
C GLY A 67 12.99 1.22 5.18
N TYR A 68 13.70 0.80 4.12
CA TYR A 68 13.53 1.37 2.78
C TYR A 68 12.15 1.07 2.19
N SER A 69 11.60 -0.14 2.43
CA SER A 69 10.23 -0.51 2.07
C SER A 69 9.21 0.47 2.67
N GLN A 70 9.27 0.67 3.98
CA GLN A 70 8.33 1.53 4.72
C GLN A 70 8.47 3.02 4.36
N SER A 71 9.64 3.42 3.87
CA SER A 71 9.92 4.80 3.43
C SER A 71 9.50 5.06 1.98
N GLY A 72 9.11 4.03 1.23
CA GLY A 72 8.76 4.13 -0.20
C GLY A 72 9.97 4.29 -1.12
N GLU A 73 11.19 4.06 -0.62
CA GLU A 73 12.44 4.19 -1.36
C GLU A 73 12.81 2.86 -2.03
N TYR A 74 11.97 2.42 -2.97
CA TYR A 74 12.04 1.09 -3.57
C TYR A 74 13.33 0.80 -4.35
N GLY A 75 13.97 1.83 -4.93
CA GLY A 75 15.26 1.69 -5.60
C GLY A 75 16.38 1.26 -4.63
N ASN A 76 16.43 1.89 -3.45
CA ASN A 76 17.39 1.53 -2.41
C ASN A 76 17.10 0.15 -1.82
N LEU A 77 15.82 -0.18 -1.59
CA LEU A 77 15.40 -1.52 -1.17
C LEU A 77 15.98 -2.62 -2.06
N LEU A 78 15.87 -2.46 -3.38
CA LEU A 78 16.36 -3.45 -4.34
C LEU A 78 17.87 -3.48 -4.45
N HIS A 79 18.51 -2.31 -4.37
CA HIS A 79 19.96 -2.22 -4.31
C HIS A 79 20.51 -3.05 -3.14
N PHE A 80 19.95 -2.87 -1.93
CA PHE A 80 20.38 -3.62 -0.75
C PHE A 80 19.98 -5.09 -0.79
N PHE A 81 18.83 -5.45 -1.38
CA PHE A 81 18.47 -6.86 -1.62
C PHE A 81 19.48 -7.57 -2.54
N ARG A 82 19.87 -6.93 -3.65
CA ARG A 82 20.90 -7.45 -4.57
C ARG A 82 22.25 -7.53 -3.87
N LYS A 83 22.63 -6.52 -3.09
CA LYS A 83 23.88 -6.50 -2.32
C LYS A 83 23.94 -7.64 -1.31
N LEU A 84 22.86 -7.86 -0.56
CA LEU A 84 22.72 -8.98 0.37
C LEU A 84 23.00 -10.32 -0.34
N ASN A 85 22.43 -10.54 -1.53
CA ASN A 85 22.67 -11.76 -2.31
C ASN A 85 24.13 -11.89 -2.78
N MET A 86 24.78 -10.78 -3.18
CA MET A 86 26.18 -10.76 -3.60
C MET A 86 27.14 -11.09 -2.44
N GLU A 87 26.79 -10.71 -1.21
CA GLU A 87 27.51 -11.06 0.02
C GLU A 87 27.29 -12.51 0.47
N GLY A 88 26.62 -13.33 -0.35
CA GLY A 88 26.36 -14.74 -0.07
C GLY A 88 25.34 -14.98 1.05
N LYS A 89 24.67 -13.93 1.54
CA LYS A 89 23.56 -14.06 2.48
C LYS A 89 22.34 -14.56 1.70
N LYS A 90 21.57 -15.48 2.28
CA LYS A 90 20.36 -16.03 1.66
C LYS A 90 19.13 -15.38 2.30
N PRO A 91 18.37 -14.53 1.57
CA PRO A 91 17.05 -14.10 1.99
C PRO A 91 16.17 -15.27 2.39
N ASP A 92 15.51 -15.14 3.53
CA ASP A 92 14.46 -16.07 3.93
C ASP A 92 13.13 -15.71 3.26
N SER A 93 12.12 -16.57 3.44
CA SER A 93 10.78 -16.35 2.89
C SER A 93 10.12 -15.06 3.41
N VAL A 94 10.51 -14.60 4.60
CA VAL A 94 10.00 -13.36 5.21
C VAL A 94 10.48 -12.15 4.43
N LEU A 95 11.79 -12.06 4.20
CA LEU A 95 12.39 -10.96 3.48
C LEU A 95 11.93 -10.91 2.02
N ILE A 96 11.85 -12.07 1.36
CA ILE A 96 11.38 -12.17 -0.02
C ILE A 96 9.93 -11.68 -0.14
N ALA A 97 9.04 -12.15 0.74
CA ALA A 97 7.65 -11.71 0.73
C ALA A 97 7.52 -10.21 1.00
N SER A 98 8.33 -9.65 1.90
CA SER A 98 8.37 -8.20 2.14
C SER A 98 8.83 -7.42 0.91
N VAL A 99 9.87 -7.89 0.21
CA VAL A 99 10.38 -7.24 -1.01
C VAL A 99 9.33 -7.30 -2.12
N LEU A 100 8.67 -8.43 -2.31
CA LEU A 100 7.58 -8.58 -3.28
C LEU A 100 6.40 -7.65 -2.98
N ALA A 101 6.00 -7.53 -1.71
CA ALA A 101 4.96 -6.60 -1.29
C ALA A 101 5.31 -5.13 -1.60
N SER A 102 6.59 -4.75 -1.46
CA SER A 102 7.07 -3.43 -1.88
C SER A 102 7.04 -3.25 -3.39
N ILE A 103 7.47 -4.26 -4.15
CA ILE A 103 7.48 -4.23 -5.62
C ILE A 103 6.04 -4.08 -6.15
N ALA A 104 5.08 -4.75 -5.53
CA ALA A 104 3.65 -4.65 -5.87
C ALA A 104 3.13 -3.21 -5.84
N GLN A 105 3.74 -2.30 -5.06
CA GLN A 105 3.40 -0.88 -5.00
C GLN A 105 4.04 -0.03 -6.12
N THR A 106 5.06 -0.57 -6.80
CA THR A 106 5.79 0.15 -7.86
C THR A 106 5.30 -0.18 -9.27
N VAL A 107 4.38 -1.15 -9.39
CA VAL A 107 3.83 -1.65 -10.68
C VAL A 107 4.95 -2.08 -11.66
N ASN A 108 6.11 -2.49 -11.14
CA ASN A 108 7.26 -2.90 -11.94
C ASN A 108 7.40 -4.43 -11.92
N VAL A 109 6.82 -5.09 -12.92
CA VAL A 109 6.86 -6.56 -13.04
C VAL A 109 8.27 -7.11 -13.24
N GLY A 110 9.19 -6.34 -13.87
CA GLY A 110 10.55 -6.81 -14.15
C GLY A 110 11.29 -7.17 -12.87
N LEU A 111 11.17 -6.31 -11.86
CA LEU A 111 11.73 -6.54 -10.52
C LEU A 111 11.07 -7.73 -9.81
N GLY A 112 9.75 -7.86 -9.97
CA GLY A 112 9.00 -9.00 -9.45
C GLY A 112 9.50 -10.32 -10.05
N CYS A 113 9.77 -10.35 -11.36
CA CYS A 113 10.33 -11.50 -12.05
C CYS A 113 11.76 -11.84 -11.59
N GLU A 114 12.61 -10.84 -11.29
CA GLU A 114 13.93 -11.09 -10.71
C GLU A 114 13.83 -11.82 -9.37
N VAL A 115 12.94 -11.36 -8.49
CA VAL A 115 12.72 -11.96 -7.16
C VAL A 115 12.03 -13.33 -7.27
N HIS A 116 11.10 -13.49 -8.20
CA HIS A 116 10.50 -14.80 -8.48
C HIS A 116 11.55 -15.80 -8.99
N GLY A 117 12.44 -15.37 -9.89
CA GLY A 117 13.57 -16.18 -10.34
C GLY A 117 14.53 -16.54 -9.21
N TYR A 118 14.75 -15.63 -8.24
CA TYR A 118 15.46 -15.96 -7.01
C TYR A 118 14.75 -17.05 -6.22
N ALA A 119 13.44 -16.92 -5.98
CA ALA A 119 12.64 -17.89 -5.23
C ALA A 119 12.71 -19.29 -5.85
N LEU A 120 12.55 -19.39 -7.18
CA LEU A 120 12.65 -20.65 -7.93
C LEU A 120 14.03 -21.32 -7.78
N ARG A 121 15.12 -20.55 -7.88
CA ARG A 121 16.49 -21.09 -7.75
C ARG A 121 16.81 -21.59 -6.33
N HIS A 122 16.04 -21.16 -5.33
CA HIS A 122 16.27 -21.49 -3.93
C HIS A 122 15.18 -22.39 -3.33
N GLY A 123 14.25 -22.91 -4.15
CA GLY A 123 13.19 -23.82 -3.70
C GLY A 123 12.15 -23.14 -2.79
N LEU A 124 11.92 -21.83 -2.98
CA LEU A 124 11.01 -21.02 -2.17
C LEU A 124 9.70 -20.71 -2.91
N GLU A 125 9.53 -21.18 -4.14
CA GLU A 125 8.36 -20.93 -4.98
C GLU A 125 7.06 -21.56 -4.44
N LEU A 126 7.18 -22.61 -3.62
CA LEU A 126 6.05 -23.30 -2.97
C LEU A 126 5.83 -22.86 -1.53
N ASP A 127 6.69 -22.00 -0.97
CA ASP A 127 6.48 -21.42 0.36
C ASP A 127 5.23 -20.53 0.32
N VAL A 128 4.22 -20.85 1.14
CA VAL A 128 2.91 -20.18 1.10
C VAL A 128 3.00 -18.66 1.23
N ARG A 129 3.98 -18.15 1.98
CA ARG A 129 4.19 -16.70 2.17
C ARG A 129 4.77 -16.08 0.90
N VAL A 130 5.78 -16.70 0.31
CA VAL A 130 6.40 -16.24 -0.95
C VAL A 130 5.39 -16.32 -2.09
N SER A 131 4.71 -17.45 -2.27
CA SER A 131 3.71 -17.62 -3.33
C SER A 131 2.56 -16.61 -3.18
N SER A 132 2.07 -16.36 -1.96
CA SER A 132 1.03 -15.34 -1.72
C SER A 132 1.49 -13.94 -2.10
N ALA A 133 2.74 -13.57 -1.78
CA ALA A 133 3.31 -12.28 -2.16
C ALA A 133 3.56 -12.18 -3.68
N LEU A 134 3.95 -13.28 -4.34
CA LEU A 134 4.08 -13.35 -5.79
C LEU A 134 2.74 -13.15 -6.50
N ILE A 135 1.68 -13.76 -5.98
CA ILE A 135 0.32 -13.57 -6.49
C ILE A 135 -0.06 -12.09 -6.39
N ASP A 136 0.02 -11.49 -5.19
CA ASP A 136 -0.32 -10.08 -4.98
C ASP A 136 0.47 -9.15 -5.92
N MET A 137 1.78 -9.39 -6.06
CA MET A 137 2.67 -8.64 -6.93
C MET A 137 2.24 -8.75 -8.40
N TYR A 138 2.08 -9.96 -8.94
CA TYR A 138 1.69 -10.13 -10.35
C TYR A 138 0.33 -9.52 -10.65
N LEU A 139 -0.66 -9.72 -9.76
CA LEU A 139 -2.01 -9.22 -9.95
C LEU A 139 -2.06 -7.69 -9.95
N LYS A 140 -1.36 -7.03 -9.02
CA LYS A 140 -1.23 -5.56 -8.96
C LYS A 140 -0.40 -4.96 -10.09
N CYS A 141 0.58 -5.72 -10.61
CA CYS A 141 1.32 -5.33 -11.81
C CYS A 141 0.54 -5.53 -13.12
N GLY A 142 -0.71 -6.00 -13.07
CA GLY A 142 -1.56 -6.19 -14.26
C GLY A 142 -1.39 -7.54 -14.94
N PHE A 143 -0.65 -8.49 -14.36
CA PHE A 143 -0.39 -9.81 -14.94
C PHE A 143 -1.30 -10.88 -14.30
N LEU A 144 -2.61 -10.76 -14.54
CA LEU A 144 -3.64 -11.65 -13.99
C LEU A 144 -3.30 -13.13 -14.20
N HIS A 145 -2.96 -13.50 -15.44
CA HIS A 145 -2.62 -14.89 -15.79
C HIS A 145 -1.45 -15.45 -14.95
N LEU A 146 -0.38 -14.68 -14.75
CA LEU A 146 0.80 -15.14 -14.00
C LEU A 146 0.46 -15.32 -12.51
N GLY A 147 -0.29 -14.39 -11.92
CA GLY A 147 -0.76 -14.53 -10.53
C GLY A 147 -1.63 -15.78 -10.34
N ILE A 148 -2.57 -16.04 -11.27
CA ILE A 148 -3.40 -17.25 -11.22
C ILE A 148 -2.57 -18.52 -11.44
N CYS A 149 -1.54 -18.50 -12.29
CA CYS A 149 -0.62 -19.64 -12.44
C CYS A 149 0.08 -19.96 -11.12
N VAL A 150 0.64 -18.97 -10.42
CA VAL A 150 1.26 -19.16 -9.10
C VAL A 150 0.25 -19.76 -8.12
N PHE A 151 -0.97 -19.21 -8.06
CA PHE A 151 -2.02 -19.74 -7.17
C PHE A 151 -2.42 -21.19 -7.49
N ARG A 152 -2.40 -21.60 -8.76
CA ARG A 152 -2.76 -22.96 -9.19
C ARG A 152 -1.71 -23.99 -8.77
N ILE A 153 -0.43 -23.64 -8.80
CA ILE A 153 0.66 -24.57 -8.43
C ILE A 153 0.91 -24.64 -6.92
N MET A 154 0.36 -23.70 -6.13
CA MET A 154 0.48 -23.74 -4.67
C MET A 154 -0.09 -25.04 -4.09
N PRO A 155 0.69 -25.80 -3.29
CA PRO A 155 0.22 -27.01 -2.64
C PRO A 155 -0.76 -26.65 -1.52
N GLU A 156 -0.41 -25.67 -0.69
CA GLU A 156 -1.23 -25.16 0.41
C GLU A 156 -1.68 -23.74 0.10
N ARG A 157 -2.96 -23.46 0.39
CA ARG A 157 -3.57 -22.14 0.20
C ARG A 157 -4.20 -21.71 1.51
N ASN A 158 -3.94 -20.47 1.89
CA ASN A 158 -4.49 -19.85 3.08
C ASN A 158 -5.38 -18.65 2.71
N VAL A 159 -5.98 -18.04 3.73
CA VAL A 159 -6.81 -16.83 3.61
C VAL A 159 -6.09 -15.74 2.79
N VAL A 160 -4.80 -15.50 3.06
CA VAL A 160 -3.99 -14.48 2.36
C VAL A 160 -3.92 -14.74 0.85
N SER A 161 -3.61 -15.98 0.44
CA SER A 161 -3.53 -16.35 -0.98
C SER A 161 -4.86 -16.21 -1.71
N TYR A 162 -5.99 -16.52 -1.03
CA TYR A 162 -7.33 -16.31 -1.59
C TYR A 162 -7.67 -14.83 -1.69
N ASN A 163 -7.38 -14.03 -0.66
CA ASN A 163 -7.59 -12.59 -0.66
C ASN A 163 -6.85 -11.93 -1.82
N SER A 164 -5.58 -12.29 -2.07
CA SER A 164 -4.82 -11.77 -3.20
C SER A 164 -5.50 -12.08 -4.54
N VAL A 165 -5.99 -13.30 -4.75
CA VAL A 165 -6.69 -13.68 -5.98
C VAL A 165 -8.04 -12.98 -6.14
N ILE A 166 -8.84 -12.90 -5.08
CA ILE A 166 -10.13 -12.20 -5.07
C ILE A 166 -9.90 -10.72 -5.43
N LEU A 167 -8.92 -10.08 -4.79
CA LEU A 167 -8.55 -8.70 -5.07
C LEU A 167 -8.10 -8.54 -6.53
N GLY A 168 -7.25 -9.42 -7.04
CA GLY A 168 -6.79 -9.34 -8.42
C GLY A 168 -7.91 -9.51 -9.43
N PHE A 169 -8.86 -10.43 -9.23
CA PHE A 169 -10.04 -10.49 -10.08
C PHE A 169 -10.85 -9.19 -10.00
N GLY A 170 -11.00 -8.60 -8.80
CA GLY A 170 -11.67 -7.32 -8.62
C GLY A 170 -10.99 -6.14 -9.35
N LEU A 171 -9.66 -6.02 -9.25
CA LEU A 171 -8.88 -5.00 -9.94
C LEU A 171 -8.94 -5.11 -11.48
N HIS A 172 -9.22 -6.31 -11.99
CA HIS A 172 -9.35 -6.60 -13.42
C HIS A 172 -10.82 -6.61 -13.89
N GLY A 173 -11.77 -6.20 -13.04
CA GLY A 173 -13.20 -6.12 -13.39
C GLY A 173 -13.92 -7.49 -13.48
N CYS A 174 -13.28 -8.57 -13.06
CA CYS A 174 -13.80 -9.93 -13.11
C CYS A 174 -14.55 -10.29 -11.81
N ALA A 175 -15.62 -9.56 -11.51
CA ALA A 175 -16.35 -9.74 -10.24
C ALA A 175 -16.90 -11.16 -10.08
N SER A 176 -17.40 -11.80 -11.14
CA SER A 176 -17.95 -13.16 -11.07
C SER A 176 -16.92 -14.18 -10.59
N GLU A 177 -15.68 -14.04 -11.05
CA GLU A 177 -14.56 -14.88 -10.68
C GLU A 177 -14.11 -14.59 -9.25
N ALA A 178 -14.14 -13.33 -8.82
CA ALA A 178 -13.86 -12.96 -7.43
C ALA A 178 -14.82 -13.65 -6.46
N PHE A 179 -16.13 -13.62 -6.73
CA PHE A 179 -17.15 -14.32 -5.92
C PHE A 179 -17.00 -15.84 -5.99
N ARG A 180 -16.70 -16.40 -7.17
CA ARG A 180 -16.41 -17.84 -7.31
C ARG A 180 -15.22 -18.28 -6.45
N MET A 181 -14.20 -17.43 -6.32
CA MET A 181 -13.05 -17.71 -5.47
C MET A 181 -13.38 -17.60 -3.98
N PHE A 182 -14.25 -16.67 -3.60
CA PHE A 182 -14.81 -16.59 -2.24
C PHE A 182 -15.63 -17.84 -1.88
N ASP A 183 -16.51 -18.32 -2.76
CA ASP A 183 -17.26 -19.56 -2.52
C ASP A 183 -16.32 -20.76 -2.38
N LYS A 184 -15.25 -20.81 -3.19
CA LYS A 184 -14.24 -21.87 -3.09
C LYS A 184 -13.50 -21.80 -1.75
N MET A 185 -13.16 -20.61 -1.27
CA MET A 185 -12.54 -20.39 0.04
C MET A 185 -13.43 -20.94 1.16
N LEU A 186 -14.73 -20.62 1.14
CA LEU A 186 -15.70 -21.13 2.12
C LEU A 186 -15.82 -22.65 2.09
N LYS A 187 -15.89 -23.25 0.88
CA LYS A 187 -15.94 -24.72 0.71
C LYS A 187 -14.69 -25.43 1.23
N GLN A 188 -13.55 -24.75 1.30
CA GLN A 188 -12.33 -25.28 1.90
C GLN A 188 -12.26 -25.09 3.42
N GLY A 189 -13.30 -24.54 4.05
CA GLY A 189 -13.34 -24.29 5.48
C GLY A 189 -12.46 -23.12 5.92
N LEU A 190 -11.99 -22.29 4.98
CA LEU A 190 -11.24 -21.09 5.31
C LEU A 190 -12.20 -19.99 5.75
N VAL A 191 -11.90 -19.35 6.88
CA VAL A 191 -12.71 -18.26 7.44
C VAL A 191 -12.32 -16.93 6.77
N PRO A 192 -13.25 -16.25 6.10
CA PRO A 192 -13.03 -14.89 5.56
C PRO A 192 -12.64 -13.89 6.65
N ASP A 193 -11.80 -12.93 6.27
CA ASP A 193 -11.36 -11.84 7.15
C ASP A 193 -11.72 -10.47 6.54
N GLU A 194 -11.32 -9.38 7.21
CA GLU A 194 -11.56 -8.02 6.72
C GLU A 194 -10.99 -7.78 5.31
N ALA A 195 -9.86 -8.39 4.99
CA ALA A 195 -9.23 -8.24 3.68
C ALA A 195 -10.02 -9.00 2.60
N THR A 196 -10.67 -10.12 2.93
CA THR A 196 -11.58 -10.83 2.01
C THR A 196 -12.72 -9.91 1.57
N PHE A 197 -13.42 -9.29 2.53
CA PHE A 197 -14.56 -8.42 2.23
C PHE A 197 -14.16 -7.12 1.55
N SER A 198 -13.03 -6.53 1.93
CA SER A 198 -12.46 -5.39 1.19
C SER A 198 -12.21 -5.74 -0.28
N SER A 199 -11.72 -6.95 -0.57
CA SER A 199 -11.46 -7.42 -1.94
C SER A 199 -12.75 -7.66 -2.74
N LEU A 200 -13.80 -8.19 -2.11
CA LEU A 200 -15.11 -8.38 -2.75
C LEU A 200 -15.82 -7.05 -3.03
N LEU A 201 -15.75 -6.09 -2.10
CA LEU A 201 -16.26 -4.74 -2.31
C LEU A 201 -15.50 -4.02 -3.43
N CYS A 202 -14.18 -4.20 -3.50
CA CYS A 202 -13.37 -3.75 -4.63
C CYS A 202 -13.88 -4.31 -5.95
N ALA A 203 -14.17 -5.61 -6.02
CA ALA A 203 -14.71 -6.24 -7.22
C ALA A 203 -16.10 -5.69 -7.60
N CYS A 204 -16.99 -5.49 -6.62
CA CYS A 204 -18.30 -4.87 -6.87
C CYS A 204 -18.15 -3.44 -7.40
N CYS A 205 -17.25 -2.65 -6.79
CA CYS A 205 -16.96 -1.28 -7.19
C CYS A 205 -16.49 -1.18 -8.65
N HIS A 206 -15.53 -2.01 -9.08
CA HIS A 206 -15.02 -1.96 -10.46
C HIS A 206 -16.00 -2.52 -11.48
N ALA A 207 -16.92 -3.40 -11.07
CA ALA A 207 -17.98 -3.94 -11.92
C ALA A 207 -19.29 -3.13 -11.86
N GLY A 208 -19.39 -2.07 -11.05
CA GLY A 208 -20.61 -1.29 -10.87
C GLY A 208 -21.77 -2.04 -10.21
N LEU A 209 -21.50 -3.12 -9.47
CA LEU A 209 -22.52 -3.99 -8.86
C LEU A 209 -22.97 -3.45 -7.51
N VAL A 210 -23.84 -2.42 -7.52
CA VAL A 210 -24.32 -1.74 -6.30
C VAL A 210 -24.98 -2.70 -5.32
N GLU A 211 -25.97 -3.48 -5.79
CA GLU A 211 -26.71 -4.41 -4.94
C GLU A 211 -25.82 -5.53 -4.40
N GLY A 212 -24.91 -6.07 -5.23
CA GLY A 212 -23.93 -7.06 -4.79
C GLY A 212 -22.98 -6.50 -3.73
N GLY A 213 -22.58 -5.23 -3.86
CA GLY A 213 -21.78 -4.52 -2.84
C GLY A 213 -22.52 -4.34 -1.52
N ARG A 214 -23.81 -3.99 -1.55
CA ARG A 214 -24.65 -3.89 -0.34
C ARG A 214 -24.83 -5.24 0.34
N GLU A 215 -25.17 -6.26 -0.44
CA GLU A 215 -25.37 -7.61 0.05
C GLU A 215 -24.10 -8.11 0.74
N ILE A 216 -22.94 -8.02 0.09
CA ILE A 216 -21.69 -8.53 0.67
C ILE A 216 -21.23 -7.70 1.88
N PHE A 217 -21.47 -6.38 1.88
CA PHE A 217 -21.19 -5.52 3.03
C PHE A 217 -22.05 -5.88 4.23
N GLN A 218 -23.31 -6.26 4.01
CA GLN A 218 -24.19 -6.66 5.10
C GLN A 218 -23.90 -8.08 5.58
N ARG A 219 -23.65 -8.99 4.65
CA ARG A 219 -23.23 -10.36 4.93
C ARG A 219 -21.97 -10.42 5.79
N MET A 220 -21.00 -9.54 5.52
CA MET A 220 -19.80 -9.33 6.36
C MET A 220 -20.15 -9.11 7.83
N LYS A 221 -21.17 -8.28 8.11
CA LYS A 221 -21.57 -7.91 9.47
C LYS A 221 -22.42 -8.99 10.13
N ASP A 222 -23.42 -9.50 9.41
CA ASP A 222 -24.45 -10.36 9.99
C ASP A 222 -24.01 -11.82 10.07
N GLU A 223 -23.41 -12.35 9.00
CA GLU A 223 -23.02 -13.77 8.94
C GLU A 223 -21.61 -13.99 9.50
N PHE A 224 -20.69 -13.06 9.23
CA PHE A 224 -19.27 -13.23 9.60
C PHE A 224 -18.86 -12.42 10.83
N ASN A 225 -19.74 -11.57 11.39
CA ASN A 225 -19.47 -10.73 12.56
C ASN A 225 -18.22 -9.84 12.41
N ILE A 226 -17.92 -9.43 11.18
CA ILE A 226 -16.76 -8.58 10.88
C ILE A 226 -17.18 -7.11 10.97
N ARG A 227 -16.49 -6.37 11.86
CA ARG A 227 -16.70 -4.94 12.02
C ARG A 227 -16.14 -4.18 10.81
N ALA A 228 -16.97 -3.34 10.20
CA ALA A 228 -16.55 -2.46 9.12
C ALA A 228 -15.44 -1.49 9.56
N ARG A 229 -14.37 -1.46 8.76
CA ARG A 229 -13.20 -0.57 8.86
C ARG A 229 -13.18 0.46 7.73
N PRO A 230 -12.38 1.54 7.80
CA PRO A 230 -12.34 2.57 6.77
C PRO A 230 -12.17 2.05 5.34
N GLU A 231 -11.41 0.99 5.14
CA GLU A 231 -11.17 0.38 3.82
C GLU A 231 -12.46 -0.14 3.17
N HIS A 232 -13.39 -0.68 3.95
CA HIS A 232 -14.69 -1.14 3.45
C HIS A 232 -15.57 0.03 3.04
N TYR A 233 -15.59 1.10 3.85
CA TYR A 233 -16.36 2.31 3.55
C TYR A 233 -15.81 3.05 2.33
N VAL A 234 -14.49 3.05 2.12
CA VAL A 234 -13.86 3.57 0.89
C VAL A 234 -14.46 2.90 -0.34
N TYR A 235 -14.59 1.58 -0.36
CA TYR A 235 -15.16 0.87 -1.51
C TYR A 235 -16.67 1.08 -1.65
N MET A 236 -17.42 1.15 -0.55
CA MET A 236 -18.86 1.47 -0.60
C MET A 236 -19.11 2.88 -1.16
N VAL A 237 -18.36 3.88 -0.69
CA VAL A 237 -18.44 5.26 -1.19
C VAL A 237 -18.05 5.32 -2.67
N LYS A 238 -16.96 4.66 -3.08
CA LYS A 238 -16.55 4.61 -4.49
C LYS A 238 -17.60 3.92 -5.36
N LEU A 239 -18.17 2.81 -4.91
CA LEU A 239 -19.21 2.08 -5.63
C LEU A 239 -20.42 2.98 -5.87
N LEU A 240 -20.98 3.58 -4.82
CA LEU A 240 -22.12 4.50 -4.92
C LEU A 240 -21.80 5.73 -5.78
N GLY A 241 -20.65 6.36 -5.54
CA GLY A 241 -20.25 7.56 -6.28
C GLY A 241 -19.97 7.28 -7.75
N SER A 242 -19.41 6.11 -8.11
CA SER A 242 -19.11 5.74 -9.49
C SER A 242 -20.36 5.57 -10.37
N VAL A 243 -21.50 5.26 -9.77
CA VAL A 243 -22.80 5.17 -10.45
C VAL A 243 -23.64 6.45 -10.31
N GLY A 244 -23.08 7.52 -9.74
CA GLY A 244 -23.73 8.82 -9.58
C GLY A 244 -24.60 8.97 -8.32
N LEU A 245 -24.64 7.99 -7.42
CA LEU A 245 -25.38 8.06 -6.15
C LEU A 245 -24.61 8.84 -5.08
N LEU A 246 -24.18 10.07 -5.40
CA LEU A 246 -23.33 10.90 -4.55
C LEU A 246 -23.99 11.30 -3.23
N GLU A 247 -25.27 11.65 -3.25
CA GLU A 247 -26.03 11.98 -2.04
C GLU A 247 -26.10 10.80 -1.07
N GLU A 248 -26.30 9.60 -1.60
CA GLU A 248 -26.30 8.40 -0.78
C GLU A 248 -24.91 8.09 -0.21
N ALA A 249 -23.86 8.26 -1.02
CA ALA A 249 -22.49 8.12 -0.56
C ALA A 249 -22.16 9.14 0.55
N TYR A 250 -22.67 10.37 0.45
CA TYR A 250 -22.50 11.38 1.48
C TYR A 250 -23.29 11.08 2.75
N ASN A 251 -24.54 10.64 2.64
CA ASN A 251 -25.35 10.19 3.78
C ASN A 251 -24.68 9.02 4.53
N LEU A 252 -24.06 8.08 3.79
CA LEU A 252 -23.28 7.02 4.39
C LEU A 252 -22.12 7.59 5.23
N ILE A 253 -21.39 8.58 4.72
CA ILE A 253 -20.31 9.24 5.47
C ILE A 253 -20.84 9.96 6.71
N GLN A 254 -21.98 10.65 6.60
CA GLN A 254 -22.61 11.34 7.73
C GLN A 254 -23.08 10.38 8.83
N SER A 255 -23.37 9.12 8.50
CA SER A 255 -23.72 8.09 9.48
C SER A 255 -22.53 7.57 10.30
N LEU A 256 -21.30 7.90 9.90
CA LEU A 256 -20.08 7.42 10.56
C LEU A 256 -19.74 8.26 11.80
N PRO A 257 -19.12 7.65 12.82
CA PRO A 257 -18.63 8.39 13.98
C PRO A 257 -17.49 9.34 13.58
N GLU A 258 -17.54 10.57 14.07
CA GLU A 258 -16.49 11.57 13.89
C GLU A 258 -15.29 11.30 14.84
N PRO A 259 -14.03 11.53 14.42
CA PRO A 259 -13.63 12.05 13.11
C PRO A 259 -13.67 10.98 11.99
N VAL A 260 -14.23 11.35 10.84
CA VAL A 260 -14.23 10.47 9.65
C VAL A 260 -12.81 10.28 9.11
N ASP A 261 -12.49 9.05 8.71
CA ASP A 261 -11.20 8.71 8.11
C ASP A 261 -10.95 9.47 6.79
N LYS A 262 -9.76 10.06 6.64
CA LYS A 262 -9.37 10.87 5.48
C LYS A 262 -9.48 10.08 4.15
N ALA A 263 -9.27 8.77 4.16
CA ALA A 263 -9.37 7.93 2.97
C ALA A 263 -10.82 7.86 2.45
N ILE A 264 -11.81 7.81 3.34
CA ILE A 264 -13.23 7.78 2.98
C ILE A 264 -13.64 9.13 2.36
N LEU A 265 -13.19 10.24 2.96
CA LEU A 265 -13.42 11.58 2.41
C LEU A 265 -12.75 11.76 1.04
N GLY A 266 -11.49 11.32 0.91
CA GLY A 266 -10.77 11.34 -0.38
C GLY A 266 -11.44 10.47 -1.45
N ALA A 267 -12.08 9.37 -1.07
CA ALA A 267 -12.87 8.55 -1.99
C ALA A 267 -14.09 9.30 -2.54
N LEU A 268 -14.85 9.99 -1.69
CA LEU A 268 -15.98 10.80 -2.14
C LEU A 268 -15.53 11.97 -3.01
N LEU A 269 -14.44 12.66 -2.62
CA LEU A 269 -13.87 13.76 -3.40
C LEU A 269 -13.47 13.29 -4.82
N SER A 270 -12.89 12.10 -4.94
CA SER A 270 -12.59 11.49 -6.24
C SER A 270 -13.86 11.26 -7.08
N CYS A 271 -14.96 10.81 -6.47
CA CYS A 271 -16.23 10.63 -7.17
C CYS A 271 -16.84 11.98 -7.58
N CYS A 272 -16.80 13.00 -6.73
CA CYS A 272 -17.22 14.36 -7.09
C CYS A 272 -16.43 14.91 -8.28
N ASN A 273 -15.13 14.62 -8.36
CA ASN A 273 -14.29 14.98 -9.51
C ASN A 273 -14.75 14.31 -10.80
N SER A 274 -15.09 13.03 -10.76
CA SER A 274 -15.58 12.30 -11.93
C SER A 274 -16.98 12.73 -12.36
N CYS A 275 -17.83 13.15 -11.43
CA CYS A 275 -19.22 13.53 -11.68
C CYS A 275 -19.44 15.05 -11.86
N GLY A 276 -18.44 15.88 -11.64
CA GLY A 276 -18.54 17.35 -11.73
C GLY A 276 -19.41 18.01 -10.64
N ASN A 277 -19.52 17.41 -9.45
CA ASN A 277 -20.31 17.99 -8.35
C ASN A 277 -19.41 18.86 -7.45
N SER A 278 -19.33 20.15 -7.74
CA SER A 278 -18.45 21.09 -7.04
C SER A 278 -18.90 21.47 -5.63
N GLU A 279 -20.21 21.54 -5.39
CA GLU A 279 -20.77 21.87 -4.08
C GLU A 279 -20.42 20.80 -3.03
N LEU A 280 -20.63 19.52 -3.39
CA LEU A 280 -20.27 18.41 -2.52
C LEU A 280 -18.75 18.29 -2.35
N ALA A 281 -17.98 18.55 -3.40
CA ALA A 281 -16.52 18.56 -3.35
C ALA A 281 -15.97 19.60 -2.36
N GLU A 282 -16.53 20.81 -2.35
CA GLU A 282 -16.15 21.85 -1.38
C GLU A 282 -16.47 21.44 0.05
N THR A 283 -17.65 20.87 0.28
CA THR A 283 -18.09 20.40 1.59
C THR A 283 -17.12 19.33 2.13
N VAL A 284 -16.72 18.39 1.29
CA VAL A 284 -15.74 17.34 1.64
C VAL A 284 -14.35 17.93 1.87
N ALA A 285 -13.92 18.90 1.05
CA ALA A 285 -12.64 19.57 1.19
C ALA A 285 -12.51 20.36 2.50
N GLN A 286 -13.58 21.00 2.95
CA GLN A 286 -13.61 21.71 4.23
C GLN A 286 -13.43 20.75 5.42
N LYS A 287 -13.96 19.52 5.32
CA LYS A 287 -13.75 18.48 6.34
C LYS A 287 -12.32 17.90 6.33
N LEU A 288 -11.62 17.95 5.20
CA LEU A 288 -10.20 17.59 5.10
C LEU A 288 -9.32 18.74 5.64
N SER A 289 -9.16 18.80 6.96
CA SER A 289 -8.41 19.85 7.68
C SER A 289 -6.95 20.05 7.24
N GLU A 290 -6.36 19.07 6.56
CA GLU A 290 -5.04 19.12 5.90
C GLU A 290 -5.17 18.44 4.53
N SER A 291 -5.35 19.23 3.47
CA SER A 291 -5.46 18.69 2.11
C SER A 291 -4.10 18.18 1.63
N ASN A 292 -4.05 16.91 1.24
CA ASN A 292 -2.86 16.36 0.62
C ASN A 292 -2.74 16.91 -0.83
N PRO A 293 -1.58 16.77 -1.50
CA PRO A 293 -1.40 17.24 -2.88
C PRO A 293 -2.41 16.65 -3.87
N ALA A 294 -2.83 15.39 -3.70
CA ALA A 294 -3.81 14.74 -4.57
C ALA A 294 -5.22 15.33 -4.40
N ASP A 295 -5.65 15.60 -3.17
CA ASP A 295 -6.94 16.24 -2.88
C ASP A 295 -7.01 17.63 -3.52
N ASN A 296 -5.90 18.39 -3.46
CA ASN A 296 -5.80 19.71 -4.11
C ASN A 296 -5.83 19.61 -5.65
N VAL A 297 -5.24 18.55 -6.22
CA VAL A 297 -5.33 18.32 -7.68
C VAL A 297 -6.77 17.99 -8.08
N MET A 298 -7.47 17.15 -7.32
CA MET A 298 -8.87 16.83 -7.57
C MET A 298 -9.76 18.08 -7.50
N LEU A 299 -9.61 18.91 -6.47
CA LEU A 299 -10.35 20.17 -6.35
C LEU A 299 -10.03 21.15 -7.48
N SER A 300 -8.76 21.24 -7.89
CA SER A 300 -8.36 22.08 -9.02
C SER A 300 -9.03 21.64 -10.33
N ASN A 301 -9.21 20.34 -10.54
CA ASN A 301 -9.84 19.81 -11.74
C ASN A 301 -11.35 20.10 -11.75
N ILE A 302 -12.01 19.93 -10.60
CA ILE A 302 -13.43 20.27 -10.42
C ILE A 302 -13.69 21.74 -10.70
N TYR A 303 -12.95 22.65 -10.07
CA TYR A 303 -13.11 24.09 -10.30
C TYR A 303 -12.84 24.50 -11.75
N ALA A 304 -11.86 23.86 -12.40
CA ALA A 304 -11.60 24.10 -13.82
C ALA A 304 -12.77 23.63 -14.71
N GLY A 305 -13.38 22.48 -14.40
CA GLY A 305 -14.57 21.95 -15.08
C GLY A 305 -15.77 22.92 -15.00
N ASP A 306 -15.93 23.58 -13.86
CA ASP A 306 -17.00 24.57 -13.63
C ASP A 306 -16.66 25.99 -14.11
N GLY A 307 -15.50 26.20 -14.74
CA GLY A 307 -15.05 27.52 -15.20
C GLY A 307 -14.62 28.48 -14.08
N ARG A 308 -14.45 28.01 -12.85
CA ARG A 308 -14.05 28.78 -11.65
C ARG A 308 -12.54 28.98 -11.56
N TRP A 309 -11.96 29.66 -12.55
CA TRP A 309 -10.50 29.83 -12.70
C TRP A 309 -9.84 30.62 -11.56
N ASP A 310 -10.58 31.53 -10.91
CA ASP A 310 -10.08 32.27 -9.75
C ASP A 310 -9.81 31.34 -8.55
N ASP A 311 -10.66 30.34 -8.34
CA ASP A 311 -10.49 29.38 -7.26
C ASP A 311 -9.38 28.36 -7.56
N VAL A 312 -9.20 27.98 -8.84
CA VAL A 312 -8.03 27.22 -9.30
C VAL A 312 -6.73 27.98 -8.98
N LYS A 313 -6.70 29.29 -9.24
CA LYS A 313 -5.52 30.12 -8.99
C LYS A 313 -5.23 30.21 -7.49
N LYS A 314 -6.23 30.52 -6.65
CA LYS A 314 -6.09 30.53 -5.19
C LYS A 314 -5.55 29.20 -4.64
N LEU A 315 -6.05 28.07 -5.17
CA LEU A 315 -5.62 26.74 -4.74
C LEU A 315 -4.16 26.45 -5.16
N ARG A 316 -3.76 26.86 -6.36
CA ARG A 316 -2.38 26.73 -6.85
C ARG A 316 -1.39 27.59 -6.08
N ASP A 317 -1.78 28.83 -5.75
CA ASP A 317 -0.95 29.74 -4.96
C ASP A 317 -0.73 29.20 -3.52
N LYS A 318 -1.74 28.51 -2.97
CA LYS A 318 -1.61 27.78 -1.69
C LYS A 318 -0.67 26.56 -1.79
N MET A 319 -0.58 25.90 -2.95
CA MET A 319 0.30 24.74 -3.17
C MET A 319 1.77 25.13 -3.42
N THR A 320 2.03 26.22 -4.15
CA THR A 320 3.39 26.68 -4.49
C THR A 320 4.16 27.26 -3.30
N GLY A 321 3.45 27.68 -2.24
CA GLY A 321 4.06 28.09 -0.97
C GLY A 321 4.76 26.98 -0.18
N GLY A 322 4.65 25.70 -0.58
CA GLY A 322 5.17 24.56 0.20
C GLY A 322 6.04 23.53 -0.53
N LEU A 323 6.05 23.45 -1.86
CA LEU A 323 6.78 22.40 -2.60
C LEU A 323 7.42 22.94 -3.90
N ARG A 324 8.76 22.93 -3.98
CA ARG A 324 9.49 23.10 -5.25
C ARG A 324 9.25 21.85 -6.11
N LYS A 325 8.63 22.00 -7.29
CA LYS A 325 8.58 20.96 -8.32
C LYS A 325 10.00 20.56 -8.75
N MET A 326 10.36 19.29 -8.63
CA MET A 326 11.40 18.72 -9.50
C MET A 326 10.75 18.34 -10.84
N PRO A 327 11.26 18.83 -11.99
CA PRO A 327 10.79 18.40 -13.30
C PRO A 327 10.95 16.88 -13.48
N GLY A 328 9.97 16.24 -14.13
CA GLY A 328 10.04 14.82 -14.46
C GLY A 328 11.18 14.54 -15.44
N LEU A 329 12.10 13.67 -15.06
CA LEU A 329 13.12 13.10 -15.95
C LEU A 329 12.47 11.98 -16.77
N SER A 330 12.21 12.24 -18.05
CA SER A 330 11.90 11.20 -19.03
C SER A 330 13.20 10.69 -19.63
N TRP A 331 13.54 9.43 -19.40
CA TRP A 331 14.63 8.73 -20.08
C TRP A 331 14.14 8.22 -21.44
N ILE A 332 13.93 9.14 -22.38
CA ILE A 332 13.89 8.81 -23.80
C ILE A 332 15.12 9.48 -24.42
N GLN A 333 16.22 8.74 -24.50
CA GLN A 333 17.30 9.08 -25.41
C GLN A 333 16.78 8.85 -26.83
N GLY A 334 16.37 9.93 -27.49
CA GLY A 334 16.08 9.90 -28.92
C GLY A 334 17.39 9.72 -29.68
N SER A 335 17.52 8.59 -30.35
CA SER A 335 18.54 8.38 -31.37
C SER A 335 18.17 9.21 -32.60
N TYR A 336 18.99 10.20 -32.93
CA TYR A 336 19.17 10.70 -34.29
C TYR A 336 20.62 10.45 -34.68
#